data_AF-A0A6J1KAU2-F1
#
_entry.id   AF-A0A6J1KAU2-F1
#
_cell.length_a   1.000
_cell.length_b   1.000
_cell.length_c   1.000
_cell.angle_alpha   90.00
_cell.angle_beta   90.00
_cell.angle_gamma   90.00
#
_symmetry.space_group_name_H-M   'P 1'
#
loop_
_entity.id
_entity.type
_entity.pdbx_description
1 polymer ?
#
loop_
_entity_poly.entity_id
_entity_poly.type
_entity_poly.pdbx_seq_one_letter_code
_entity_poly.pdbx_strand_id
1 'polypeptide(L)'
;MEIAKTAQKSWAKTPLWRRAEVLHKSAAILKEHKAPIAECLVKEISKPAKDAVTEVVRSGDLVSYCAEEDVRILGEGKFLVADSFPGNERTKYCLTSKVLLAVSPEKVLRLVMSSRCIRVSTV
;
A
#
# COMPACT_ATOMS: atom_id res chain seq x y z
N MET A 1 1.31 10.42 -16.95
CA MET A 1 2.25 9.41 -16.41
C MET A 1 3.56 10.00 -15.88
N GLU A 2 4.13 11.02 -16.51
CA GLU A 2 5.44 11.56 -16.09
C GLU A 2 5.45 12.17 -14.68
N ILE A 3 4.37 12.84 -14.26
CA ILE A 3 4.24 13.39 -12.89
C ILE A 3 4.29 12.29 -11.82
N ALA A 4 3.63 11.15 -12.08
CA ALA A 4 3.64 10.02 -11.16
C ALA A 4 5.05 9.39 -11.06
N LYS A 5 5.78 9.31 -12.18
CA LYS A 5 7.16 8.78 -12.19
C LYS A 5 8.12 9.68 -11.42
N THR A 6 8.01 11.01 -11.54
CA THR A 6 8.87 11.93 -10.81
C THR A 6 8.57 11.93 -9.32
N ALA A 7 7.28 11.93 -8.94
CA ALA A 7 6.85 11.82 -7.54
C ALA A 7 7.22 10.47 -6.91
N GLN A 8 7.21 9.37 -7.66
CA GLN A 8 7.60 8.05 -7.14
C GLN A 8 9.08 8.01 -6.71
N LYS A 9 9.96 8.77 -7.37
CA LYS A 9 11.38 8.87 -6.99
C LYS A 9 11.58 9.61 -5.66
N SER A 10 10.83 10.68 -5.41
CA SER A 10 10.88 11.38 -4.12
C SER A 10 10.20 10.57 -3.02
N TRP A 11 9.07 9.92 -3.32
CA TRP A 11 8.37 9.05 -2.38
C TRP A 11 9.21 7.85 -1.94
N ALA A 12 9.98 7.23 -2.85
CA ALA A 12 10.86 6.11 -2.50
C ALA A 12 11.94 6.47 -1.48
N LYS A 13 12.32 7.75 -1.36
CA LYS A 13 13.29 8.23 -0.36
C LYS A 13 12.67 8.50 1.01
N THR A 14 11.34 8.53 1.11
CA THR A 14 10.67 8.78 2.39
C THR A 14 10.80 7.56 3.30
N PRO A 15 11.18 7.76 4.59
CA PRO A 15 11.33 6.65 5.51
C PRO A 15 9.97 6.00 5.81
N LEU A 16 10.00 4.71 6.14
CA LEU A 16 8.80 3.88 6.33
C LEU A 16 7.81 4.48 7.34
N TRP A 17 8.30 4.96 8.48
CA TRP A 17 7.46 5.54 9.53
C TRP A 17 6.70 6.80 9.07
N ARG A 18 7.32 7.66 8.26
CA ARG A 18 6.66 8.85 7.68
C ARG A 18 5.54 8.43 6.73
N ARG A 19 5.76 7.37 5.94
CA ARG A 19 4.74 6.84 5.02
C ARG A 19 3.55 6.30 5.79
N ALA A 20 3.78 5.53 6.84
CA ALA A 20 2.73 5.03 7.72
C ALA A 20 1.96 6.17 8.40
N GLU A 21 2.66 7.20 8.90
CA GLU A 21 2.05 8.38 9.51
C GLU A 21 1.07 9.09 8.55
N VAL A 22 1.46 9.26 7.27
CA VAL A 22 0.60 9.89 6.26
C VAL A 22 -0.64 9.05 5.96
N LEU A 23 -0.50 7.72 5.90
CA LEU A 23 -1.64 6.81 5.69
C LEU A 23 -2.60 6.81 6.89
N HIS A 24 -2.08 6.81 8.11
CA HIS A 24 -2.89 6.92 9.33
C HIS A 24 -3.64 8.25 9.42
N LYS A 25 -2.99 9.36 9.05
CA LYS A 25 -3.67 10.67 8.92
C LYS A 25 -4.79 10.62 7.90
N SER A 26 -4.56 9.98 6.76
CA SER A 26 -5.57 9.84 5.71
C SER A 26 -6.76 9.01 6.20
N ALA A 27 -6.51 7.93 6.93
CA ALA A 27 -7.56 7.10 7.54
C ALA A 27 -8.37 7.86 8.60
N ALA A 28 -7.72 8.72 9.40
CA ALA A 28 -8.40 9.56 10.39
C ALA A 28 -9.36 10.56 9.71
N ILE A 29 -8.89 11.25 8.66
CA ILE A 29 -9.70 12.19 7.87
C ILE A 29 -10.92 11.49 7.24
N LEU A 30 -10.74 10.27 6.71
CA LEU A 30 -11.85 9.48 6.17
C LEU A 30 -12.92 9.15 7.24
N LYS A 31 -12.49 8.83 8.46
CA LYS A 31 -13.39 8.53 9.58
C LYS A 31 -14.11 9.78 10.10
N GLU A 32 -13.43 10.92 10.12
CA GLU A 32 -13.99 12.22 10.51
C GLU A 32 -15.07 12.67 9.51
N HIS A 33 -14.78 12.56 8.21
CA HIS A 33 -15.70 12.95 7.13
C HIS A 33 -16.60 11.81 6.63
N LYS A 34 -16.89 10.81 7.47
CA LYS A 34 -17.70 9.64 7.06
C LYS A 34 -19.10 9.99 6.57
N ALA A 35 -19.73 11.02 7.15
CA ALA A 35 -21.10 11.43 6.82
C ALA A 35 -21.21 12.04 5.40
N PRO A 36 -20.43 13.06 5.03
CA PRO A 36 -20.49 13.61 3.66
C PRO A 36 -20.04 12.60 2.60
N ILE A 37 -19.06 11.74 2.90
CA ILE A 37 -18.61 10.70 1.97
C ILE A 37 -19.70 9.64 1.75
N ALA A 38 -20.39 9.23 2.82
CA ALA A 38 -21.51 8.30 2.70
C ALA A 38 -22.66 8.90 1.88
N GLU A 39 -22.95 10.19 2.01
CA GLU A 39 -23.97 10.86 1.21
C GLU A 39 -23.63 10.83 -0.30
N CYS A 40 -22.37 11.11 -0.65
CA CYS A 40 -21.88 10.96 -2.03
C CYS A 40 -22.03 9.53 -2.55
N LEU A 41 -21.68 8.52 -1.74
CA LEU A 41 -21.80 7.10 -2.11
C LEU A 41 -23.25 6.67 -2.33
N VAL A 42 -24.19 7.18 -1.52
CA VAL A 42 -25.63 6.91 -1.71
C VAL A 42 -26.11 7.50 -3.03
N LYS A 43 -25.68 8.72 -3.39
CA LYS A 43 -26.04 9.39 -4.65
C LYS A 43 -25.48 8.68 -5.89
N GLU A 44 -24.27 8.13 -5.81
CA GLU A 44 -23.63 7.46 -6.95
C GLU A 44 -24.11 6.01 -7.14
N ILE A 45 -24.21 5.23 -6.06
CA ILE A 45 -24.34 3.76 -6.13
C ILE A 45 -25.73 3.28 -5.67
N SER A 46 -26.60 4.18 -5.18
CA SER A 46 -27.94 3.86 -4.66
C SER A 46 -27.93 2.81 -3.54
N LYS A 47 -26.87 2.77 -2.72
CA LYS A 47 -26.80 1.93 -1.52
C LYS A 47 -27.59 2.56 -0.37
N PRO A 48 -28.13 1.77 0.59
CA PRO A 48 -28.75 2.33 1.78
C PRO A 48 -27.70 3.06 2.63
N ALA A 49 -28.08 4.20 3.22
CA ALA A 49 -27.14 5.08 3.94
C ALA A 49 -26.37 4.38 5.07
N LYS A 50 -26.98 3.38 5.72
CA LYS A 50 -26.32 2.58 6.77
C LYS A 50 -25.14 1.79 6.19
N ASP A 51 -25.33 1.14 5.05
CA ASP A 51 -24.28 0.34 4.40
C ASP A 51 -23.17 1.24 3.86
N ALA A 52 -23.52 2.40 3.27
CA ALA A 52 -22.56 3.38 2.79
C ALA A 52 -21.63 3.88 3.92
N VAL A 53 -22.17 4.17 5.11
CA VAL A 53 -21.34 4.57 6.27
C VAL A 53 -20.41 3.43 6.70
N THR A 54 -20.90 2.18 6.74
CA THR A 54 -20.05 1.04 7.12
C THR A 54 -18.93 0.80 6.12
N GLU A 55 -19.17 1.05 4.83
CA GLU A 55 -18.17 0.92 3.77
C GLU A 55 -17.06 1.97 3.87
N VAL A 56 -17.41 3.21 4.20
CA VAL A 56 -16.42 4.28 4.42
C VAL A 56 -15.54 3.97 5.64
N VAL A 57 -16.14 3.53 6.75
CA VAL A 57 -15.39 3.15 7.96
C VAL A 57 -14.46 1.97 7.65
N ARG A 58 -14.98 0.93 6.99
CA ARG A 58 -14.20 -0.24 6.57
C ARG A 58 -13.05 0.15 5.65
N SER A 59 -13.25 1.12 4.76
CA SER A 59 -12.19 1.62 3.88
C SER A 59 -11.09 2.33 4.66
N GLY A 60 -11.45 3.13 5.68
CA GLY A 60 -10.47 3.73 6.59
C GLY A 60 -9.69 2.68 7.41
N ASP A 61 -10.36 1.61 7.85
CA ASP A 61 -9.70 0.50 8.55
C ASP A 61 -8.75 -0.27 7.62
N LEU A 62 -9.11 -0.48 6.36
CA LEU A 62 -8.23 -1.08 5.36
C LEU A 62 -6.96 -0.24 5.13
N VAL A 63 -7.09 1.10 5.05
CA VAL A 63 -5.92 1.99 4.90
C VAL A 63 -4.99 1.87 6.12
N SER A 64 -5.57 1.85 7.33
CA SER A 64 -4.81 1.70 8.56
C SER A 64 -4.10 0.34 8.62
N TYR A 65 -4.80 -0.74 8.22
CA TYR A 65 -4.25 -2.09 8.13
C TYR A 65 -3.10 -2.16 7.11
N CYS A 66 -3.27 -1.56 5.93
CA CYS A 66 -2.22 -1.52 4.91
C CYS A 66 -0.99 -0.74 5.37
N ALA A 67 -1.16 0.34 6.14
CA ALA A 67 -0.04 1.09 6.70
C ALA A 67 0.82 0.23 7.64
N GLU A 68 0.19 -0.55 8.51
CA GLU A 68 0.88 -1.46 9.42
C GLU A 68 1.51 -2.65 8.70
N GLU A 69 0.81 -3.22 7.73
CA GLU A 69 1.32 -4.33 6.93
C GLU A 69 2.52 -3.91 6.07
N ASP A 70 2.51 -2.68 5.55
CA ASP A 70 3.65 -2.11 4.84
C ASP A 70 4.88 -2.00 5.74
N VAL A 71 4.70 -1.54 6.98
CA VAL A 71 5.81 -1.45 7.96
C VAL A 71 6.34 -2.85 8.28
N ARG A 72 5.48 -3.86 8.43
CA ARG A 72 5.90 -5.27 8.65
C ARG A 72 6.67 -5.83 7.46
N ILE A 73 6.10 -5.74 6.25
CA ILE A 73 6.66 -6.35 5.05
C ILE A 73 7.98 -5.69 4.64
N LEU A 74 8.05 -4.35 4.70
CA LEU A 74 9.27 -3.63 4.35
C LEU A 74 10.29 -3.61 5.50
N GLY A 75 9.85 -3.73 6.75
CA GLY A 75 10.71 -3.88 7.92
C GLY A 75 11.38 -5.25 8.00
N GLU A 76 10.68 -6.32 7.60
CA GLU A 76 11.22 -7.69 7.57
C GLU A 76 12.13 -8.00 6.39
N GLY A 77 12.20 -7.10 5.39
CA GLY A 77 13.05 -7.18 4.19
C GLY A 77 13.70 -8.54 3.97
N LYS A 78 12.95 -9.51 3.39
CA LYS A 78 13.45 -10.88 3.26
C LYS A 78 14.73 -10.89 2.42
N PHE A 79 15.85 -11.14 3.10
CA PHE A 79 17.12 -11.43 2.46
C PHE A 79 17.06 -12.85 1.90
N LEU A 80 16.99 -12.93 0.58
CA LEU A 80 17.12 -14.19 -0.13
C LEU A 80 18.59 -14.38 -0.52
N VAL A 81 19.09 -15.57 -0.24
CA VAL A 81 20.39 -16.01 -0.75
C VAL A 81 20.23 -16.34 -2.24
N ALA A 82 21.18 -15.95 -3.08
CA ALA A 82 21.08 -16.16 -4.53
C ALA A 82 20.95 -17.64 -4.97
N ASP A 83 21.32 -18.58 -4.10
CA ASP A 83 21.13 -20.03 -4.25
C ASP A 83 19.64 -20.45 -4.32
N SER A 84 18.72 -19.57 -3.90
CA SER A 84 17.27 -19.80 -4.09
C SER A 84 16.83 -19.73 -5.56
N PHE A 85 17.69 -19.32 -6.48
CA PHE A 85 17.43 -19.32 -7.92
C PHE A 85 18.42 -20.25 -8.64
N PRO A 86 17.94 -21.23 -9.42
CA PRO A 86 18.81 -22.18 -10.10
C PRO A 86 19.77 -21.45 -11.06
N GLY A 87 21.07 -21.73 -10.93
CA GLY A 87 22.13 -21.15 -11.78
C GLY A 87 22.89 -19.94 -11.18
N ASN A 88 22.74 -19.63 -9.89
CA ASN A 88 23.55 -18.61 -9.20
C ASN A 88 24.38 -19.21 -8.07
N GLU A 89 25.60 -18.69 -7.93
CA GLU A 89 26.49 -18.98 -6.79
C GLU A 89 26.07 -18.19 -5.53
N ARG A 90 26.48 -18.68 -4.36
CA ARG A 90 26.17 -18.12 -3.03
C ARG A 90 26.88 -16.80 -2.72
N THR A 91 27.28 -16.06 -3.75
CA THR A 91 28.07 -14.83 -3.66
C THR A 91 27.17 -13.60 -3.54
N LYS A 92 25.91 -13.66 -3.99
CA LYS A 92 25.01 -12.50 -4.09
C LYS A 92 23.86 -12.55 -3.09
N TYR A 93 23.43 -11.39 -2.61
CA TYR A 93 22.25 -11.21 -1.77
C TYR A 93 21.13 -10.50 -2.55
N CYS A 94 19.91 -11.00 -2.40
CA CYS A 94 18.73 -10.43 -3.04
C CYS A 94 17.80 -9.87 -1.96
N LEU A 95 17.53 -8.55 -2.02
CA LEU A 95 16.51 -7.93 -1.18
C LEU A 95 15.19 -7.91 -1.95
N THR A 96 14.18 -8.60 -1.45
CA THR A 96 12.86 -8.57 -2.05
C THR A 96 11.99 -7.56 -1.31
N SER A 97 11.61 -6.49 -2.01
CA SER A 97 10.62 -5.52 -1.54
C SER A 97 9.32 -5.72 -2.31
N LYS A 98 8.21 -5.93 -1.60
CA LYS A 98 6.88 -5.91 -2.24
C LYS A 98 6.48 -4.46 -2.52
N VAL A 99 6.03 -4.20 -3.73
CA VAL A 99 5.43 -2.91 -4.11
C VAL A 99 3.93 -3.11 -4.15
N LEU A 100 3.21 -2.29 -3.41
CA LEU A 100 1.75 -2.27 -3.48
C LEU A 100 1.30 -1.64 -4.78
N LEU A 101 0.48 -2.36 -5.55
CA LEU A 101 -0.30 -1.78 -6.62
C LEU A 101 -1.74 -1.65 -6.12
N ALA A 102 -2.19 -0.41 -5.95
CA ALA A 102 -3.60 -0.15 -5.64
C ALA A 102 -4.39 -0.14 -6.96
N VAL A 103 -5.28 -1.12 -7.13
CA VAL A 103 -6.28 -1.11 -8.18
C VAL A 103 -7.62 -0.97 -7.48
N SER A 104 -8.31 0.15 -7.68
CA SER A 104 -9.70 0.28 -7.25
C SER A 104 -10.59 -0.22 -8.38
N PRO A 105 -11.15 -1.45 -8.31
CA PRO A 105 -12.47 -1.63 -8.86
C PRO A 105 -13.41 -0.71 -8.08
N GLU A 106 -14.31 -0.08 -8.82
CA GLU A 106 -15.50 0.75 -8.52
C GLU A 106 -16.26 0.53 -7.20
N LYS A 107 -15.87 -0.45 -6.36
CA LYS A 107 -16.50 -0.74 -5.05
C LYS A 107 -15.54 -0.93 -3.88
N VAL A 108 -14.25 -1.28 -4.06
CA VAL A 108 -13.30 -1.49 -2.94
C VAL A 108 -11.87 -1.34 -3.42
N LEU A 109 -11.01 -0.67 -2.64
CA LEU A 109 -9.56 -0.65 -2.84
C LEU A 109 -9.01 -2.10 -2.79
N ARG A 110 -8.72 -2.71 -3.94
CA ARG A 110 -8.10 -4.03 -3.99
C ARG A 110 -6.60 -3.84 -4.20
N LEU A 111 -5.84 -4.07 -3.14
CA LEU A 111 -4.39 -4.07 -3.24
C LEU A 111 -3.92 -5.36 -3.90
N VAL A 112 -3.26 -5.23 -5.04
CA VAL A 112 -2.47 -6.32 -5.62
C VAL A 112 -1.03 -6.08 -5.21
N MET A 113 -0.48 -6.94 -4.36
CA MET A 113 0.93 -6.88 -4.01
C MET A 113 1.76 -7.46 -5.15
N SER A 114 2.55 -6.63 -5.82
CA SER A 114 3.52 -7.10 -6.80
C SER A 114 4.90 -7.20 -6.14
N SER A 115 5.53 -8.37 -6.23
CA SER A 115 6.86 -8.59 -5.65
C SER A 115 7.93 -8.08 -6.62
N ARG A 116 8.76 -7.12 -6.20
CA ARG A 116 9.89 -6.65 -6.99
C ARG A 116 11.19 -7.07 -6.31
N CYS A 117 11.92 -7.98 -6.96
CA CYS A 117 13.25 -8.39 -6.51
C CYS A 117 14.26 -7.32 -6.95
N ILE A 118 14.89 -6.65 -5.99
CA ILE A 118 15.98 -5.71 -6.27
C ILE A 118 17.28 -6.48 -6.03
N ARG A 119 18.06 -6.68 -7.10
CA ARG A 119 19.37 -7.31 -7.05
C ARG A 119 20.35 -6.26 -6.52
N VAL A 120 20.86 -6.45 -5.30
CA VAL A 120 21.89 -5.56 -4.75
C VAL A 120 23.24 -6.21 -5.02
N SER A 121 24.08 -5.54 -5.81
CA SER A 121 25.44 -5.98 -6.10
C SER A 121 26.28 -5.97 -4.82
N THR A 122 27.12 -7.00 -4.69
CA THR A 122 28.06 -7.25 -3.60
C THR A 122 28.99 -6.07 -3.30
N VAL A 123 29.32 -5.90 -2.01
CA VAL A 123 30.61 -5.36 -1.57
C VAL A 123 31.69 -6.38 -1.94
#